data_AF-A0A7C6AAE4-F1
#
_entry.id   AF-A0A7C6AAE4-F1
#
_cell.length_a   1.000
_cell.length_b   1.000
_cell.length_c   1.000
_cell.angle_alpha   90.00
_cell.angle_beta   90.00
_cell.angle_gamma   90.00
#
_symmetry.space_group_name_H-M   'P 1'
#
loop_
_entity.id
_entity.type
_entity.pdbx_description
1 polymer ?
#
loop_
_entity_poly.entity_id
_entity_poly.type
_entity_poly.pdbx_seq_one_letter_code
_entity_poly.pdbx_strand_id
1 'polypeptide(L)'
;MKRIKQSSFIGFSLRFASLIFFLVTNAISQWLETTISIPDSMAGMVNPCVFTYNATNNKIYVGGEESDCVIVIDGATNEKIAKIPAGVNIKSLCWNSTNNKIYTANALTNTITIIDGETNQLITSLAVGDLPNCLVYNPTNNKIYCANYYSCTV
;
A
#
# COMPACT_ATOMS: atom_id res chain seq x y z
N MET A 1 -36.79 -70.85 -30.13
CA MET A 1 -37.20 -71.09 -28.73
C MET A 1 -36.24 -70.40 -27.78
N LYS A 2 -36.78 -69.93 -26.66
CA LYS A 2 -36.29 -68.93 -25.71
C LYS A 2 -34.82 -69.08 -25.28
N ARG A 3 -34.10 -67.95 -25.28
CA ARG A 3 -32.84 -67.77 -24.54
C ARG A 3 -33.19 -67.15 -23.19
N ILE A 4 -33.05 -67.92 -22.13
CA ILE A 4 -33.14 -67.47 -20.74
C ILE A 4 -31.74 -66.98 -20.35
N LYS A 5 -31.64 -65.76 -19.82
CA LYS A 5 -30.57 -65.41 -18.87
C LYS A 5 -31.19 -64.60 -17.73
N GLN A 6 -31.07 -65.17 -16.55
CA GLN A 6 -31.22 -64.50 -15.26
C GLN A 6 -30.17 -63.39 -15.17
N SER A 7 -30.56 -62.24 -14.63
CA SER A 7 -29.63 -61.27 -14.05
C SER A 7 -30.22 -60.80 -12.72
N SER A 8 -29.56 -61.24 -11.65
CA SER A 8 -29.78 -60.83 -10.27
C SER A 8 -29.37 -59.36 -10.05
N PHE A 9 -30.08 -58.73 -9.12
CA PHE A 9 -29.86 -57.41 -8.52
C PHE A 9 -28.41 -57.12 -8.10
N ILE A 10 -28.02 -55.83 -8.10
CA ILE A 10 -27.59 -55.01 -6.92
C ILE A 10 -27.01 -53.65 -7.40
N GLY A 11 -27.62 -52.54 -6.95
CA GLY A 11 -26.95 -51.37 -6.34
C GLY A 11 -26.13 -50.34 -7.17
N PHE A 12 -26.60 -49.08 -7.08
CA PHE A 12 -25.84 -47.80 -7.02
C PHE A 12 -25.21 -47.19 -8.30
N SER A 13 -25.73 -46.03 -8.74
CA SER A 13 -25.02 -44.72 -8.62
C SER A 13 -25.71 -43.57 -9.40
N LEU A 14 -25.98 -42.50 -8.65
CA LEU A 14 -26.21 -41.07 -8.98
C LEU A 14 -25.38 -40.57 -10.21
N ARG A 15 -25.79 -39.60 -11.07
CA ARG A 15 -26.29 -38.24 -10.81
C ARG A 15 -27.06 -37.65 -12.00
N PHE A 16 -28.07 -36.82 -11.70
CA PHE A 16 -28.83 -36.00 -12.63
C PHE A 16 -27.99 -34.87 -13.24
N ALA A 17 -28.18 -34.69 -14.54
CA ALA A 17 -27.82 -33.48 -15.27
C ALA A 17 -28.72 -32.31 -14.83
N SER A 18 -28.12 -31.16 -14.53
CA SER A 18 -28.78 -29.87 -14.77
C SER A 18 -27.73 -28.78 -14.95
N LEU A 19 -27.74 -28.23 -16.16
CA LEU A 19 -26.89 -27.17 -16.67
C LEU A 19 -27.37 -25.84 -16.06
N ILE A 20 -26.61 -25.25 -15.13
CA ILE A 20 -26.84 -23.87 -14.69
C ILE A 20 -25.70 -23.02 -15.25
N PHE A 21 -26.05 -22.23 -16.26
CA PHE A 21 -25.22 -21.17 -16.82
C PHE A 21 -25.15 -20.03 -15.78
N PHE A 22 -24.05 -19.94 -15.04
CA PHE A 22 -23.81 -18.80 -14.15
C PHE A 22 -23.23 -17.65 -14.99
N LEU A 23 -24.08 -16.69 -15.37
CA LEU A 23 -23.63 -15.37 -15.81
C LEU A 23 -22.94 -14.71 -14.60
N VAL A 24 -21.62 -14.77 -14.53
CA VAL A 24 -20.86 -13.98 -13.57
C VAL A 24 -20.96 -12.53 -14.03
N THR A 25 -21.77 -11.73 -13.34
CA THR A 25 -21.79 -10.29 -13.52
C THR A 25 -20.43 -9.74 -13.10
N ASN A 26 -19.67 -9.19 -14.05
CA ASN A 26 -18.44 -8.43 -13.80
C ASN A 26 -18.78 -7.09 -13.11
N ALA A 27 -19.18 -7.17 -11.85
CA ALA A 27 -19.05 -6.07 -10.91
C ALA A 27 -18.03 -6.54 -9.87
N ILE A 28 -16.75 -6.39 -10.21
CA ILE A 28 -15.66 -6.50 -9.24
C ILE A 28 -15.90 -5.37 -8.27
N SER A 29 -16.59 -5.70 -7.20
CA SER A 29 -16.96 -4.76 -6.18
C SER A 29 -15.71 -4.50 -5.35
N GLN A 30 -15.33 -3.23 -5.31
CA GLN A 30 -14.17 -2.73 -4.60
C GLN A 30 -14.50 -2.78 -3.10
N TRP A 31 -14.28 -3.94 -2.49
CA TRP A 31 -14.40 -4.14 -1.04
C TRP A 31 -13.03 -4.07 -0.38
N LEU A 32 -13.01 -3.85 0.93
CA LEU A 32 -11.81 -3.98 1.74
C LEU A 32 -11.30 -5.43 1.66
N GLU A 33 -10.15 -5.64 1.03
CA GLU A 33 -9.58 -6.98 0.84
C GLU A 33 -8.82 -7.47 2.08
N THR A 34 -8.08 -6.58 2.76
CA THR A 34 -7.19 -6.98 3.86
C THR A 34 -6.93 -5.84 4.84
N THR A 35 -6.58 -6.19 6.08
CA THR A 35 -6.09 -5.27 7.11
C THR A 35 -4.67 -5.66 7.48
N ILE A 36 -3.72 -4.76 7.28
CA ILE A 36 -2.31 -4.96 7.63
C ILE A 36 -2.06 -4.30 9.00
N SER A 37 -1.75 -5.10 10.01
CA SER A 37 -1.48 -4.58 11.36
C SER A 37 -0.12 -3.87 11.44
N ILE A 38 -0.17 -2.67 12.00
CA ILE A 38 0.96 -1.81 12.34
C ILE A 38 0.59 -1.19 13.70
N PRO A 39 1.38 -1.33 14.79
CA PRO A 39 2.77 -1.80 14.86
C PRO A 39 2.93 -3.32 14.93
N ASP A 40 4.07 -3.82 14.47
CA ASP A 40 4.59 -5.16 14.73
C ASP A 40 5.98 -5.09 15.39
N SER A 41 6.77 -6.16 15.31
CA SER A 41 8.15 -6.24 15.81
C SER A 41 9.10 -5.14 15.34
N MET A 42 8.70 -4.28 14.39
CA MET A 42 9.46 -3.12 13.91
C MET A 42 9.30 -1.84 14.75
N ALA A 43 8.63 -1.89 15.91
CA ALA A 43 8.72 -1.00 17.08
C ALA A 43 8.71 0.55 16.91
N GLY A 44 8.57 1.11 15.70
CA GLY A 44 8.80 2.54 15.46
C GLY A 44 7.66 3.30 14.79
N MET A 45 6.65 2.61 14.25
CA MET A 45 5.49 3.28 13.67
C MET A 45 4.31 3.26 14.63
N VAL A 46 3.93 4.44 15.10
CA VAL A 46 2.81 4.72 16.00
C VAL A 46 1.86 5.70 15.31
N ASN A 47 0.56 5.45 15.44
CA ASN A 47 -0.52 6.26 14.85
C ASN A 47 -0.35 6.47 13.33
N PRO A 48 -0.40 5.39 12.52
CA PRO A 48 -0.34 5.52 11.06
C PRO A 48 -1.51 6.36 10.56
N CYS A 49 -1.22 7.40 9.80
CA CYS A 49 -2.20 8.39 9.34
C CYS A 49 -2.10 8.71 7.86
N VAL A 50 -0.99 8.33 7.22
CA VAL A 50 -0.73 8.66 5.82
C VAL A 50 0.00 7.53 5.11
N PHE A 51 -0.27 7.37 3.82
CA PHE A 51 0.48 6.47 2.94
C PHE A 51 0.56 7.03 1.52
N THR A 52 1.50 6.51 0.73
CA THR A 52 1.56 6.70 -0.71
C THR A 52 1.84 5.38 -1.42
N TYR A 53 1.35 5.23 -2.64
CA TYR A 53 1.56 4.06 -3.48
C TYR A 53 2.60 4.33 -4.56
N ASN A 54 3.63 3.50 -4.61
CA ASN A 54 4.62 3.47 -5.67
C ASN A 54 4.24 2.39 -6.69
N ALA A 55 3.70 2.82 -7.82
CA ALA A 55 3.24 1.90 -8.87
C ALA A 55 4.40 1.28 -9.68
N THR A 56 5.62 1.82 -9.60
CA THR A 56 6.77 1.27 -10.36
C THR A 56 7.18 -0.11 -9.85
N ASN A 57 7.12 -0.32 -8.53
CA ASN A 57 7.56 -1.56 -7.89
C ASN A 57 6.54 -2.14 -6.91
N ASN A 58 5.29 -1.71 -7.03
CA ASN A 58 4.16 -2.18 -6.23
C ASN A 58 4.41 -2.10 -4.71
N LYS A 59 4.95 -0.98 -4.22
CA LYS A 59 5.23 -0.75 -2.79
C LYS A 59 4.29 0.30 -2.22
N ILE A 60 3.88 0.11 -0.97
CA ILE A 60 3.15 1.11 -0.19
C ILE A 60 4.09 1.64 0.89
N TYR A 61 4.21 2.96 0.99
CA TYR A 61 4.98 3.64 2.03
C TYR A 61 4.00 4.25 3.02
N VAL A 62 4.19 4.01 4.31
CA VAL A 62 3.26 4.42 5.36
C VAL A 62 4.01 5.22 6.42
N GLY A 63 3.40 6.30 6.90
CA GLY A 63 3.91 7.16 7.96
C GLY A 63 2.85 7.45 9.02
N GLY A 64 3.27 8.01 10.15
CA GLY A 64 2.40 8.28 11.29
C GLY A 64 2.76 9.55 12.07
N GLU A 65 1.79 10.07 12.82
CA GLU A 65 1.90 11.36 13.52
C GLU A 65 2.83 11.33 14.74
N GLU A 66 3.09 10.13 15.29
CA GLU A 66 3.99 9.92 16.43
C GLU A 66 5.15 8.98 16.04
N SER A 67 5.45 8.92 14.75
CA SER A 67 6.50 8.07 14.19
C SER A 67 7.71 8.90 13.76
N ASP A 68 8.87 8.25 13.78
CA ASP A 68 10.16 8.75 13.27
C ASP A 68 10.65 7.93 12.06
N CYS A 69 9.76 7.15 11.46
CA CYS A 69 10.10 6.24 10.37
C CYS A 69 8.96 6.07 9.38
N VAL A 70 9.33 5.61 8.18
CA VAL A 70 8.43 5.12 7.14
C VAL A 70 8.52 3.60 7.11
N ILE A 71 7.38 2.93 7.14
CA ILE A 71 7.31 1.48 6.89
C ILE A 71 6.95 1.25 5.43
N VAL A 72 7.67 0.33 4.80
CA VAL A 72 7.42 -0.09 3.42
C VAL A 72 6.75 -1.45 3.43
N ILE A 73 5.65 -1.55 2.68
CA ILE A 73 4.86 -2.75 2.49
C ILE A 73 5.00 -3.18 1.04
N ASP A 74 5.26 -4.47 0.83
CA ASP A 74 5.15 -5.10 -0.48
C ASP A 74 3.67 -5.28 -0.83
N GLY A 75 3.22 -4.68 -1.93
CA GLY A 75 1.82 -4.70 -2.35
C GLY A 75 1.38 -6.03 -2.97
N ALA A 76 2.28 -6.98 -3.24
CA ALA A 76 1.93 -8.31 -3.71
C ALA A 76 1.74 -9.28 -2.54
N THR A 77 2.57 -9.17 -1.49
CA THR A 77 2.54 -10.11 -0.35
C THR A 77 1.87 -9.53 0.90
N ASN A 78 1.64 -8.21 0.95
CA ASN A 78 1.21 -7.47 2.14
C ASN A 78 2.20 -7.53 3.31
N GLU A 79 3.45 -7.91 3.05
CA GLU A 79 4.49 -7.99 4.07
C GLU A 79 5.20 -6.65 4.24
N LYS A 80 5.64 -6.37 5.47
CA LYS A 80 6.49 -5.21 5.76
C LYS A 80 7.93 -5.57 5.42
N ILE A 81 8.51 -4.87 4.46
CA ILE A 81 9.81 -5.20 3.87
C ILE A 81 10.93 -4.23 4.25
N ALA A 82 10.60 -3.05 4.77
CA ALA A 82 11.61 -2.10 5.26
C ALA A 82 11.05 -1.15 6.32
N LYS A 83 11.96 -0.67 7.18
CA LYS A 83 11.77 0.47 8.07
C LYS A 83 12.84 1.50 7.75
N ILE A 84 12.41 2.68 7.34
CA ILE A 84 13.30 3.74 6.85
C ILE A 84 13.25 4.89 7.86
N PRO A 85 14.39 5.34 8.43
CA PRO A 85 14.43 6.51 9.28
C PRO A 85 13.91 7.75 8.54
N ALA A 86 13.15 8.59 9.24
CA ALA A 86 12.60 9.85 8.75
C ALA A 86 12.68 10.91 9.86
N GLY A 87 12.09 12.08 9.62
CA GLY A 87 11.82 13.03 10.69
C GLY A 87 10.59 12.63 11.51
N VAL A 88 10.27 13.45 12.51
CA VAL A 88 9.21 13.15 13.48
C VAL A 88 7.88 13.76 13.02
N ASN A 89 6.79 13.01 13.24
CA ASN A 89 5.41 13.41 12.96
C ASN A 89 5.17 13.60 11.45
N ILE A 90 5.10 12.48 10.74
CA ILE A 90 4.95 12.46 9.29
C ILE A 90 3.50 12.81 8.94
N LYS A 91 3.28 13.98 8.34
CA LYS A 91 1.95 14.47 7.96
C LYS A 91 1.56 14.16 6.52
N SER A 92 2.56 14.04 5.64
CA SER A 92 2.33 13.75 4.23
C SER A 92 3.42 12.86 3.65
N LEU A 93 3.02 11.99 2.73
CA LEU A 93 3.89 11.21 1.86
C LEU A 93 3.49 11.48 0.42
N CYS A 94 4.48 11.69 -0.45
CA CYS A 94 4.25 11.94 -1.86
C CYS A 94 5.24 11.13 -2.71
N TRP A 95 4.75 10.47 -3.75
CA TRP A 95 5.58 9.73 -4.71
C TRP A 95 5.81 10.55 -5.97
N ASN A 96 7.08 10.73 -6.31
CA ASN A 96 7.53 11.24 -7.60
C ASN A 96 7.78 10.06 -8.54
N SER A 97 6.87 9.88 -9.50
CA SER A 97 6.93 8.78 -10.46
C SER A 97 8.02 8.93 -11.53
N THR A 98 8.57 10.14 -11.74
CA THR A 98 9.58 10.38 -12.79
C THR A 98 10.96 9.90 -12.36
N ASN A 99 11.32 10.02 -11.09
CA ASN A 99 12.63 9.59 -10.57
C ASN A 99 12.54 8.53 -9.46
N ASN A 100 11.34 7.96 -9.27
CA ASN A 100 11.06 6.93 -8.28
C ASN A 100 11.49 7.31 -6.85
N LYS A 101 11.13 8.52 -6.40
CA LYS A 101 11.44 9.00 -5.04
C LYS A 101 10.19 9.19 -4.22
N ILE A 102 10.30 8.93 -2.92
CA ILE A 102 9.26 9.20 -1.93
C ILE A 102 9.71 10.38 -1.07
N TYR A 103 8.79 11.30 -0.80
CA TYR A 103 9.02 12.50 -0.01
C TYR A 103 8.12 12.45 1.21
N THR A 104 8.67 12.75 2.39
CA THR A 104 7.94 12.77 3.66
C THR A 104 7.93 14.19 4.22
N ALA A 105 6.77 14.70 4.64
CA ALA A 105 6.68 15.96 5.39
C ALA A 105 6.73 15.67 6.89
N ASN A 106 7.84 16.04 7.52
CA ASN A 106 8.09 15.75 8.93
C ASN A 106 7.84 17.00 9.76
N ALA A 107 6.66 17.10 10.37
CA ALA A 107 6.19 18.35 10.92
C ALA A 107 7.06 18.82 12.10
N LEU A 108 7.34 17.95 13.06
CA LEU A 108 8.04 18.35 14.30
C LEU A 108 9.54 18.57 14.12
N THR A 109 10.12 18.09 13.02
CA THR A 109 11.53 18.34 12.70
C THR A 109 11.71 19.46 11.66
N ASN A 110 10.64 20.04 11.12
CA ASN A 110 10.70 21.05 10.03
C ASN A 110 11.55 20.58 8.83
N THR A 111 11.41 19.31 8.45
CA THR A 111 12.18 18.73 7.35
C THR A 111 11.32 17.98 6.35
N ILE A 112 11.82 17.88 5.12
CA ILE A 112 11.39 16.88 4.14
C ILE A 112 12.43 15.78 4.05
N THR A 113 12.04 14.53 4.28
CA THR A 113 12.92 13.38 4.03
C THR A 113 12.69 12.85 2.61
N ILE A 114 13.77 12.55 1.89
CA ILE A 114 13.74 11.98 0.55
C ILE A 114 14.25 10.54 0.62
N ILE A 115 13.45 9.63 0.10
CA ILE A 115 13.69 8.19 0.09
C ILE A 115 13.78 7.71 -1.35
N ASP A 116 14.77 6.85 -1.62
CA ASP A 116 14.92 6.15 -2.88
C ASP A 116 13.88 5.01 -2.95
N GLY A 117 12.97 5.07 -3.91
CA GLY A 117 11.88 4.11 -4.05
C GLY A 117 12.35 2.74 -4.54
N GLU A 118 13.51 2.66 -5.19
CA GLU A 118 14.06 1.40 -5.68
C GLU A 118 14.67 0.61 -4.53
N THR A 119 15.59 1.24 -3.81
CA THR A 119 16.43 0.63 -2.77
C THR A 119 15.84 0.71 -1.36
N ASN A 120 14.75 1.47 -1.17
CA ASN A 120 14.15 1.75 0.14
C ASN A 120 15.15 2.39 1.12
N GLN A 121 16.03 3.25 0.62
CA GLN A 121 17.05 3.93 1.43
C GLN A 121 16.74 5.41 1.60
N LEU A 122 17.07 5.94 2.78
CA LEU A 122 17.15 7.37 3.02
C LEU A 122 18.21 7.97 2.08
N ILE A 123 17.82 8.93 1.23
CA ILE A 123 18.76 9.70 0.41
C ILE A 123 19.29 10.87 1.24
N THR A 124 18.39 11.69 1.75
CA THR A 124 18.72 12.92 2.49
C THR A 124 17.50 13.50 3.19
N SER A 125 17.71 14.49 4.06
CA SER A 125 16.68 15.31 4.66
C SER A 125 16.99 16.78 4.43
N LEU A 126 15.98 17.55 4.03
CA LEU A 126 16.09 18.97 3.72
C LEU A 126 15.31 19.78 4.76
N ALA A 127 15.92 20.85 5.29
CA ALA A 127 15.19 21.80 6.12
C ALA A 127 14.22 22.61 5.25
N VAL A 128 13.03 22.85 5.78
CA VAL A 128 11.96 23.66 5.16
C VAL A 128 11.35 24.62 6.19
N GLY A 129 10.22 25.26 5.85
CA GLY A 129 9.49 26.11 6.78
C GLY A 129 8.83 25.33 7.92
N ASP A 130 8.17 26.06 8.82
CA ASP A 130 7.61 25.48 10.03
C ASP A 130 6.37 24.62 9.79
N LEU A 131 6.37 23.43 10.41
CA LEU A 131 5.35 22.39 10.31
C LEU A 131 4.95 22.09 8.86
N PRO A 132 5.84 21.49 8.05
CA PRO A 132 5.46 20.97 6.74
C PRO A 132 4.31 19.98 6.90
N ASN A 133 3.22 20.22 6.17
CA ASN A 133 1.95 19.52 6.39
C ASN A 133 1.55 18.69 5.17
N CYS A 134 1.55 19.28 3.97
CA CYS A 134 1.06 18.64 2.76
C CYS A 134 2.09 18.74 1.63
N LEU A 135 2.27 17.63 0.91
CA LEU A 135 3.12 17.52 -0.26
C LEU A 135 2.29 17.23 -1.51
N VAL A 136 2.68 17.83 -2.64
CA VAL A 136 2.13 17.46 -3.96
C VAL A 136 3.25 17.40 -4.99
N TYR A 137 3.13 16.42 -5.90
CA TYR A 137 4.02 16.24 -7.03
C TYR A 137 3.43 16.82 -8.31
N ASN A 138 4.20 17.64 -9.02
CA ASN A 138 3.89 18.11 -10.36
C ASN A 138 4.75 17.35 -11.41
N PRO A 139 4.15 16.44 -12.20
CA PRO A 139 4.88 15.67 -13.20
C PRO A 139 5.34 16.48 -14.41
N THR A 140 4.72 17.64 -14.67
CA THR A 140 5.04 18.47 -15.85
C THR A 140 6.45 19.06 -15.78
N ASN A 141 6.93 19.36 -14.58
CA ASN A 141 8.22 19.98 -14.35
C ASN A 141 9.06 19.29 -13.27
N ASN A 142 8.66 18.08 -12.86
CA ASN A 142 9.37 17.25 -11.89
C ASN A 142 9.64 17.94 -10.55
N LYS A 143 8.60 18.61 -9.98
CA LYS A 143 8.72 19.35 -8.72
C LYS A 143 7.82 18.80 -7.62
N ILE A 144 8.29 18.91 -6.39
CA ILE A 144 7.50 18.71 -5.17
C ILE A 144 7.24 20.09 -4.57
N TYR A 145 6.00 20.33 -4.14
CA TYR A 145 5.59 21.53 -3.41
C TYR A 145 5.21 21.15 -1.99
N CYS A 146 5.53 22.00 -1.01
CA CYS A 146 5.31 21.71 0.40
C CYS A 146 4.60 22.86 1.10
N ALA A 147 3.36 22.65 1.54
CA ALA A 147 2.68 23.64 2.37
C ALA A 147 3.22 23.60 3.81
N ASN A 148 3.83 24.71 4.26
CA ASN A 148 4.34 24.86 5.62
C ASN A 148 3.31 25.61 6.47
N TYR A 149 2.68 24.92 7.43
CA TYR A 149 1.47 25.38 8.11
C TYR A 149 1.67 26.65 8.95
N TYR A 150 2.78 26.78 9.68
CA TYR A 150 3.00 27.96 10.54
C TYR A 150 3.83 29.08 9.90
N SER A 151 4.68 28.75 8.92
CA SER A 151 5.48 29.78 8.23
C SER A 151 4.72 30.45 7.07
N CYS A 152 3.53 29.98 6.71
CA CYS A 152 2.70 30.52 5.62
C CYS A 152 3.45 30.53 4.26
N THR A 153 4.22 29.47 3.97
CA THR A 153 5.02 29.34 2.73
C THR A 153 4.72 28.04 1.98
N VAL A 154 5.07 28.01 0.69
CA VAL A 154 5.03 26.83 -0.21
C VAL A 154 6.37 26.61 -0.90
#